data_AF-A0A410UEX7-F1
#
_entry.id   AF-A0A410UEX7-F1
#
_cell.length_a   1.000
_cell.length_b   1.000
_cell.length_c   1.000
_cell.angle_alpha   90.00
_cell.angle_beta   90.00
_cell.angle_gamma   90.00
#
_symmetry.space_group_name_H-M   'P 1'
#
loop_
_entity.id
_entity.type
_entity.pdbx_description
1 polymer ?
#
loop_
_entity_poly.entity_id
_entity_poly.type
_entity_poly.pdbx_seq_one_letter_code
_entity_poly.pdbx_strand_id
1 'polypeptide(L)' 'MTESLVEELMLHNLTCSQCQAGEPCLVAEHIQDSWPRRVASEAAASLLKITTEDKEHRAAT' A
#
# COMPACT_ATOMS: atom_id res chain seq x y z
N MET A 1 -1.52 5.36 -10.33
CA MET A 1 -0.36 4.54 -9.92
C MET A 1 -0.40 4.50 -8.41
N THR A 2 -0.41 3.32 -7.80
CA THR A 2 -0.29 3.17 -6.35
C THR A 2 1.20 3.15 -6.03
N GLU A 3 1.73 4.25 -5.50
CA GLU A 3 3.11 4.30 -4.98
C GLU A 3 3.21 3.30 -3.82
N SER A 4 4.27 2.51 -3.78
CA SER A 4 4.48 1.53 -2.70
C SER A 4 4.60 2.26 -1.35
N LEU A 5 4.14 1.65 -0.25
CA LEU A 5 4.35 2.22 1.10
C LEU A 5 5.82 2.55 1.33
N VAL A 6 6.72 1.71 0.82
CA VAL A 6 8.17 1.92 0.93
C VAL A 6 8.59 3.21 0.21
N GLU A 7 8.02 3.49 -0.96
CA GLU A 7 8.30 4.73 -1.72
C GLU A 7 7.77 5.96 -0.98
N GLU A 8 6.54 5.92 -0.46
CA GLU A 8 5.98 7.00 0.35
C GLU A 8 6.82 7.25 1.62
N LEU A 9 7.24 6.20 2.31
CA LEU A 9 8.05 6.31 3.51
C LEU A 9 9.46 6.88 3.20
N MET A 10 10.07 6.44 2.09
CA MET A 10 11.35 6.99 1.64
C MET A 10 11.24 8.45 1.22
N LEU A 11 10.19 8.81 0.48
CA LEU A 11 9.93 10.19 0.07
C LEU A 11 9.68 11.09 1.28
N HIS A 12 8.92 10.61 2.26
CA HIS A 12 8.69 11.32 3.51
C HIS A 12 9.99 11.54 4.28
N ASN A 13 10.82 10.51 4.45
CA ASN A 13 12.10 10.62 5.14
C ASN A 13 13.06 11.60 4.45
N LEU A 14 13.00 11.70 3.12
CA LEU A 14 13.80 12.65 2.34
C LEU A 14 13.32 14.10 2.46
N THR A 15 12.05 14.34 2.77
CA THR A 15 11.45 15.69 2.75
C THR A 15 11.09 16.24 4.13
N CYS A 16 10.94 15.38 5.14
CA CYS A 16 10.60 15.76 6.50
C CYS A 16 11.84 16.14 7.31
N SER A 17 11.91 17.40 7.76
CA SER A 17 13.01 17.92 8.56
C SER A 17 13.20 17.19 9.89
N GLN A 18 12.12 16.70 10.51
CA GLN A 18 12.18 15.92 11.75
C GLN A 18 12.82 14.55 11.52
N CYS A 19 12.40 13.82 10.48
CA CYS A 19 13.00 12.54 10.11
C CYS A 19 14.48 12.68 9.74
N GLN A 20 14.84 13.75 9.01
CA GLN A 20 16.24 14.04 8.67
C GLN A 20 17.10 14.33 9.91
N ALA A 21 16.53 14.95 10.93
CA ALA A 21 17.20 15.21 12.20
C ALA A 21 17.24 13.99 13.14
N GLY A 22 16.59 12.88 12.78
CA GLY A 22 16.47 11.69 13.63
C GLY A 22 15.45 11.85 14.76
N GLU A 23 14.59 12.86 14.68
CA GLU A 23 13.53 13.13 15.65
C GLU A 23 12.25 12.31 15.33
N PRO A 24 11.46 11.94 16.35
CA PRO A 24 10.23 11.18 16.14
C PRO A 24 9.21 12.00 15.32
N CYS A 25 8.72 11.40 14.23
CA CYS A 25 7.77 12.02 13.32
C CYS A 25 6.42 11.28 13.35
N LEU A 26 5.37 11.99 13.79
CA LEU A 26 4.00 11.46 13.85
C LEU A 26 3.42 11.09 12.48
N VAL A 27 3.96 11.65 11.39
CA VAL A 27 3.52 11.33 10.02
C VAL A 27 4.03 9.96 9.59
N ALA A 28 5.24 9.56 10.02
CA ALA A 28 5.74 8.21 9.78
C ALA A 28 4.86 7.16 10.49
N GLU A 29 4.34 7.48 11.69
CA GLU A 29 3.39 6.63 12.41
C GLU A 29 2.05 6.53 11.66
N HIS A 30 1.54 7.64 11.12
CA HIS A 30 0.30 7.64 10.33
C HIS A 30 0.40 6.85 9.02
N ILE A 31 1.59 6.88 8.38
CA ILE A 31 1.86 6.05 7.20
C ILE A 31 1.82 4.56 7.59
N GLN A 32 2.39 4.17 8.74
CA GLN A 32 2.29 2.80 9.26
C GLN A 32 0.85 2.39 9.58
N ASP A 33 0.04 3.26 10.20
CA ASP A 33 -1.36 2.95 10.53
C ASP A 33 -2.24 2.72 9.30
N SER A 34 -1.88 3.34 8.17
CA SER A 34 -2.61 3.14 6.91
C SER A 34 -2.27 1.81 6.21
N TRP A 35 -1.16 1.15 6.58
CA TRP A 35 -0.67 -0.06 5.91
C TRP A 35 -1.64 -1.25 5.99
N PRO A 36 -2.19 -1.64 7.16
CA PRO A 36 -3.13 -2.76 7.23
C PRO A 36 -4.34 -2.57 6.31
N ARG A 37 -4.84 -1.33 6.20
CA ARG A 37 -5.97 -0.99 5.33
C ARG A 37 -5.62 -1.11 3.85
N ARG A 38 -4.41 -0.67 3.46
CA ARG A 38 -3.93 -0.78 2.07
C ARG A 38 -3.71 -2.22 1.66
N VAL A 39 -3.03 -3.02 2.50
CA VAL A 39 -2.82 -4.46 2.27
C VAL A 39 -4.15 -5.18 2.13
N ALA A 40 -5.12 -4.90 3.00
CA ALA A 40 -6.46 -5.49 2.90
C ALA A 40 -7.16 -5.13 1.59
N SER A 41 -7.02 -3.88 1.13
CA SER A 41 -7.63 -3.40 -0.12
C SER A 41 -6.98 -4.05 -1.35
N GLU A 42 -5.66 -4.17 -1.39
CA GLU A 42 -4.91 -4.82 -2.47
C GLU A 42 -5.16 -6.33 -2.52
N ALA A 43 -5.24 -6.98 -1.35
CA ALA A 43 -5.60 -8.39 -1.25
C ALA A 43 -7.03 -8.63 -1.78
N ALA A 44 -8.00 -7.78 -1.39
CA ALA A 44 -9.37 -7.87 -1.88
C ALA A 44 -9.45 -7.69 -3.41
N ALA A 45 -8.72 -6.72 -3.97
CA ALA A 45 -8.66 -6.50 -5.41
C ALA A 45 -8.04 -7.70 -6.15
N SER A 46 -6.99 -8.30 -5.58
CA SER A 46 -6.32 -9.48 -6.16
C SER A 46 -7.24 -10.71 -6.16
N LEU A 47 -7.98 -10.92 -5.06
CA LEU A 47 -8.97 -12.01 -4.97
C LEU A 47 -10.13 -11.81 -5.96
N LEU A 48 -10.60 -10.58 -6.13
CA LEU A 48 -11.62 -10.25 -7.14
C LEU A 48 -11.13 -10.54 -8.56
N LYS A 49 -9.87 -10.22 -8.86
CA LYS A 49 -9.27 -10.52 -10.16
C LYS A 49 -9.23 -12.01 -10.45
N ILE A 50 -8.71 -12.82 -9.50
CA ILE A 50 -8.63 -14.28 -9.63
C ILE A 50 -10.02 -14.89 -9.83
N THR A 51 -11.01 -14.45 -9.05
CA THR A 51 -12.38 -14.97 -9.16
C THR A 51 -13.09 -14.57 -10.45
N THR A 52 -12.71 -13.43 -11.05
CA THR A 52 -13.24 -13.00 -12.34
C THR A 52 -12.60 -13.81 -13.47
N GLU A 53 -11.29 -13.99 -13.44
CA GLU A 53 -10.53 -14.79 -14.40
C GLU A 53 -10.96 -16.27 -14.38
N ASP A 54 -11.23 -16.85 -13.20
CA ASP A 54 -11.74 -18.23 -13.09
C ASP A 54 -13.15 -18.39 -13.71
N LYS A 55 -14.02 -17.39 -13.52
CA LYS A 55 -15.36 -17.39 -14.13
C LYS A 55 -15.31 -17.31 -15.64
N GLU A 56 -14.45 -16.44 -16.17
CA GLU A 56 -14.25 -16.30 -17.62
C GLU A 56 -13.68 -17.58 -18.23
N HIS A 57 -12.71 -18.21 -17.57
CA HIS A 57 -12.14 -19.48 -18.01
C HIS A 57 -13.18 -20.62 -18.04
N ARG A 58 -14.01 -20.72 -16.99
CA ARG A 58 -15.11 -21.71 -16.92
C ARG A 58 -16.21 -21.47 -17.94
N ALA A 59 -16.49 -20.21 -18.29
CA ALA A 59 -17.51 -19.88 -19.30
C ALA A 59 -17.06 -20.17 -20.74
N ALA A 60 -15.74 -20.31 -20.96
CA ALA A 60 -15.14 -20.58 -22.27
C ALA A 60 -14.91 -22.07 -22.57
N THR A 61 -15.24 -22.97 -21.63
CA THR A 61 -15.10 -24.44 -21.76
C THR A 61 -16.47 -25.10 -21.83
#